data_AF-A0A843CVV1-F1
#
_entry.id   AF-A0A843CVV1-F1
#
_cell.length_a   1.000
_cell.length_b   1.000
_cell.length_c   1.000
_cell.angle_alpha   90.00
_cell.angle_beta   90.00
_cell.angle_gamma   90.00
#
_symmetry.space_group_name_H-M   'P 1'
#
loop_
_entity.id
_entity.type
_entity.pdbx_description
1 polymer ?
#
loop_
_entity_poly.entity_id
_entity_poly.type
_entity_poly.pdbx_seq_one_letter_code
_entity_poly.pdbx_strand_id
1 'polypeptide(L)'
;METTIPSLRKVTSVLVARHGKLAYESHFNGSARDDLQNTRSATKTITSILIGIAIDKGFISNVNEKVLDYFADRRPIANPDPRKEKITIEDFLTMSSILECDDSNSFSRGHEERMYLVEDWVKFTLDLPVRGFPAWTPRPEDSKYGRSFSYCTAGSVVLGSVIERATRMPVQDFAEKYLFGPLGIRKVSWQFTPLGTAMTGGGLALRSRDLLKIGQMYLNKGLWNGQRIVST
;
A
#
# COMPACT_ATOMS: atom_id res chain seq x y z
N MET A 1 22.53 -0.33 -35.63
CA MET A 1 21.75 -1.50 -35.19
C MET A 1 20.74 -1.03 -34.17
N GLU A 2 19.54 -0.66 -34.64
CA GLU A 2 18.39 -0.46 -33.76
C GLU A 2 17.87 -1.84 -33.34
N THR A 3 18.20 -2.26 -32.13
CA THR A 3 17.51 -3.37 -31.47
C THR A 3 16.15 -2.89 -31.01
N THR A 4 15.20 -2.74 -31.95
CA THR A 4 13.79 -2.60 -31.60
C THR A 4 13.29 -3.91 -31.03
N ILE A 5 13.19 -4.00 -29.70
CA ILE A 5 12.49 -5.09 -28.99
C ILE A 5 10.99 -4.90 -29.28
N PRO A 6 10.34 -5.71 -30.13
CA PRO A 6 9.00 -5.42 -30.66
C PRO A 6 7.84 -5.59 -29.65
N SER A 7 8.14 -5.92 -28.39
CA SER A 7 7.16 -6.35 -27.37
C SER A 7 6.91 -5.37 -26.22
N LEU A 8 7.61 -4.23 -26.12
CA LEU A 8 7.39 -3.25 -25.03
C LEU A 8 6.26 -2.24 -25.32
N ARG A 9 5.26 -2.60 -26.13
CA ARG A 9 4.24 -1.69 -26.71
C ARG A 9 3.39 -0.89 -25.70
N LYS A 10 3.53 -1.13 -24.39
CA LYS A 10 2.81 -0.39 -23.33
C LYS A 10 3.71 0.22 -22.26
N VAL A 11 5.04 0.14 -22.40
CA VAL A 11 5.94 0.77 -21.44
C VAL A 11 5.88 2.28 -21.63
N THR A 12 5.71 3.06 -20.56
CA THR A 12 5.73 4.53 -20.65
C THR A 12 7.10 5.10 -20.34
N SER A 13 7.88 4.44 -19.48
CA SER A 13 9.22 4.88 -19.11
C SER A 13 10.07 3.75 -18.55
N VAL A 14 11.39 3.85 -18.73
CA VAL A 14 12.39 2.99 -18.10
C VAL A 14 13.50 3.86 -17.55
N LEU A 15 13.78 3.72 -16.27
CA LEU A 15 14.88 4.40 -15.59
C LEU A 15 15.76 3.38 -14.88
N VAL A 16 17.07 3.56 -14.97
CA VAL A 16 18.06 2.74 -14.25
C VAL A 16 19.00 3.67 -13.51
N ALA A 17 19.13 3.47 -12.20
CA ALA A 17 20.19 4.10 -11.40
C ALA A 17 21.23 3.06 -10.98
N ARG A 18 22.49 3.51 -10.91
CA ARG A 18 23.61 2.72 -10.43
C ARG A 18 24.48 3.60 -9.53
N HIS A 19 24.80 3.12 -8.33
CA HIS A 19 25.59 3.86 -7.34
C HIS A 19 25.04 5.26 -7.04
N GLY A 20 23.72 5.40 -6.88
CA GLY A 20 23.06 6.68 -6.59
C GLY A 20 22.96 7.65 -7.77
N LYS A 21 23.39 7.26 -8.97
CA LYS A 21 23.38 8.11 -10.17
C LYS A 21 22.49 7.50 -11.25
N LEU A 22 21.75 8.35 -11.95
CA LEU A 22 20.95 7.94 -13.11
C LEU A 22 21.90 7.47 -14.22
N ALA A 23 21.81 6.20 -14.58
CA ALA A 23 22.62 5.57 -15.63
C ALA A 23 21.86 5.49 -16.96
N TYR A 24 20.52 5.41 -16.92
CA TYR A 24 19.67 5.38 -18.10
C TYR A 24 18.29 5.97 -17.79
N GLU A 25 17.72 6.67 -18.76
CA GLU A 25 16.34 7.11 -18.75
C GLU A 25 15.83 7.16 -20.19
N SER A 26 14.67 6.58 -20.42
CA SER A 26 13.93 6.74 -21.67
C SER A 26 12.44 6.70 -21.39
N HIS A 27 11.72 7.48 -22.18
CA HIS A 27 10.27 7.58 -22.16
C HIS A 27 9.72 7.16 -23.51
N PHE A 28 8.58 6.50 -23.50
CA PHE A 28 8.02 5.79 -24.65
C PHE A 28 6.51 6.07 -24.73
N ASN A 29 5.91 5.74 -25.88
CA ASN A 29 4.45 5.80 -26.09
C ASN A 29 3.82 7.15 -25.74
N GLY A 30 4.50 8.26 -26.08
CA GLY A 30 4.00 9.62 -25.87
C GLY A 30 4.12 10.16 -24.44
N SER A 31 4.65 9.36 -23.50
CA SER A 31 4.94 9.82 -22.15
C SER A 31 6.12 10.79 -22.15
N ALA A 32 5.99 11.89 -21.42
CA ALA A 32 7.07 12.84 -21.14
C ALA A 32 7.69 12.59 -19.77
N ARG A 33 8.88 13.19 -19.57
CA ARG A 33 9.67 13.07 -18.33
C ARG A 33 8.92 13.49 -17.07
N ASP A 34 8.07 14.52 -17.19
CA ASP A 34 7.34 15.11 -16.07
C ASP A 34 5.88 14.66 -15.96
N ASP A 35 5.51 13.65 -16.75
CA ASP A 35 4.20 13.02 -16.68
C ASP A 35 4.07 12.12 -15.45
N LEU A 36 2.88 12.13 -14.87
CA LEU A 36 2.54 11.23 -13.78
C LEU A 36 2.13 9.89 -14.34
N GLN A 37 2.75 8.83 -13.84
CA GLN A 37 2.41 7.45 -14.16
C GLN A 37 1.56 6.89 -13.03
N ASN A 38 0.39 6.32 -13.35
CA ASN A 38 -0.37 5.55 -12.38
C ASN A 38 0.47 4.34 -11.95
N THR A 39 0.83 4.29 -10.67
CA THR A 39 1.75 3.27 -10.15
C THR A 39 1.06 1.96 -9.75
N ARG A 40 -0.29 1.93 -9.76
CA ARG A 40 -1.10 0.80 -9.30
C ARG A 40 -0.56 0.32 -7.95
N SER A 41 -0.39 -0.98 -7.79
CA SER A 41 0.03 -1.61 -6.54
C SER A 41 1.39 -1.17 -5.99
N ALA A 42 2.23 -0.45 -6.74
CA ALA A 42 3.41 0.19 -6.13
C ALA A 42 3.03 1.22 -5.06
N THR A 43 1.80 1.74 -5.09
CA THR A 43 1.22 2.57 -4.02
C THR A 43 1.27 1.87 -2.66
N LYS A 44 1.09 0.54 -2.61
CA LYS A 44 1.10 -0.22 -1.35
C LYS A 44 2.46 -0.17 -0.65
N THR A 45 3.55 -0.08 -1.42
CA THR A 45 4.89 0.18 -0.88
C THR A 45 4.93 1.53 -0.20
N ILE A 46 4.32 2.56 -0.78
CA ILE A 46 4.24 3.89 -0.16
C ILE A 46 3.43 3.82 1.13
N THR A 47 2.29 3.13 1.13
CA THR A 47 1.47 2.89 2.34
C THR A 47 2.29 2.24 3.46
N SER A 48 3.10 1.23 3.13
CA SER A 48 3.99 0.57 4.10
C SER A 48 5.04 1.54 4.68
N ILE A 49 5.66 2.38 3.83
CA ILE A 49 6.59 3.43 4.30
C ILE A 49 5.88 4.39 5.26
N LEU A 50 4.65 4.83 4.93
CA LEU A 50 3.90 5.76 5.77
C LEU A 50 3.55 5.15 7.13
N ILE A 51 3.23 3.86 7.20
CA ILE A 51 3.06 3.15 8.48
C ILE A 51 4.39 3.13 9.26
N GLY A 52 5.50 2.80 8.61
CA GLY A 52 6.82 2.84 9.25
C GLY A 52 7.18 4.23 9.79
N ILE A 53 6.89 5.29 9.04
CA ILE A 53 7.07 6.67 9.48
C ILE A 53 6.14 6.99 10.66
N ALA A 54 4.88 6.56 10.62
CA ALA A 54 3.94 6.77 11.71
C ALA A 54 4.44 6.09 13.00
N ILE A 55 5.10 4.93 12.88
CA ILE A 55 5.77 4.25 13.98
C ILE A 55 6.96 5.05 14.50
N ASP A 56 7.88 5.48 13.62
CA ASP A 56 9.06 6.27 14.00
C ASP A 56 8.71 7.59 14.69
N LYS A 57 7.55 8.16 14.37
CA LYS A 57 7.05 9.40 14.96
C LYS A 57 6.20 9.18 16.22
N GLY A 58 5.94 7.93 16.60
CA GLY A 58 5.14 7.58 17.77
C GLY A 58 3.63 7.80 17.62
N PHE A 59 3.13 7.92 16.38
CA PHE A 59 1.68 7.93 16.12
C PHE A 59 1.08 6.53 16.19
N ILE A 60 1.88 5.52 15.87
CA ILE A 60 1.57 4.09 16.00
C ILE A 60 2.68 3.50 16.86
N SER A 61 2.38 2.69 17.88
CA SER A 61 3.42 2.18 18.77
C SER A 61 4.25 1.10 18.08
N ASN A 62 3.60 0.19 17.35
CA ASN A 62 4.24 -0.85 16.54
C ASN A 62 3.20 -1.58 15.65
N VAL A 63 3.69 -2.49 14.79
CA VAL A 63 2.84 -3.25 13.84
C VAL A 63 1.90 -4.26 14.49
N ASN A 64 2.03 -4.57 15.80
CA ASN A 64 1.15 -5.52 16.48
C ASN A 64 -0.14 -4.89 17.04
N GLU A 65 -0.28 -3.56 16.93
CA GLU A 65 -1.52 -2.90 17.30
C GLU A 65 -2.71 -3.45 16.51
N LYS A 66 -3.86 -3.56 17.19
CA LYS A 66 -5.06 -4.13 16.61
C LYS A 66 -5.73 -3.12 15.71
N VAL A 67 -6.02 -3.54 14.48
CA VAL A 67 -6.68 -2.68 13.50
C VAL A 67 -8.03 -2.22 14.03
N LEU A 68 -8.83 -3.10 14.63
CA LEU A 68 -10.17 -2.77 15.08
C LEU A 68 -10.21 -1.72 16.22
N ASP A 69 -9.10 -1.52 16.95
CA ASP A 69 -9.01 -0.46 17.97
C ASP A 69 -9.12 0.94 17.35
N TYR A 70 -8.71 1.08 16.08
CA TYR A 70 -8.84 2.33 15.33
C TYR A 70 -10.28 2.60 14.86
N PHE A 71 -11.17 1.61 14.85
CA PHE A 71 -12.48 1.69 14.18
C PHE A 71 -13.66 1.41 15.12
N ALA A 72 -13.57 1.86 16.38
CA ALA A 72 -14.66 1.72 17.35
C ALA A 72 -16.00 2.31 16.86
N ASP A 73 -15.95 3.42 16.11
CA ASP A 73 -17.10 4.10 15.48
C ASP A 73 -17.71 3.34 14.29
N ARG A 74 -17.06 2.28 13.79
CA ARG A 74 -17.55 1.46 12.67
C ARG A 74 -18.22 0.16 13.12
N ARG A 75 -18.42 0.00 14.43
CA ARG A 75 -19.18 -1.13 15.00
C ARG A 75 -20.69 -0.86 14.94
N PRO A 76 -21.53 -1.91 14.80
CA PRO A 76 -21.16 -3.32 14.64
C PRO A 76 -20.65 -3.64 13.22
N ILE A 77 -19.69 -4.56 13.15
CA ILE A 77 -19.23 -5.15 11.89
C ILE A 77 -20.05 -6.40 11.56
N ALA A 78 -20.27 -6.65 10.27
CA ALA A 78 -20.87 -7.90 9.82
C ALA A 78 -19.89 -9.07 10.02
N ASN A 79 -20.44 -10.29 10.07
CA ASN A 79 -19.70 -11.52 10.33
C ASN A 79 -18.80 -11.40 11.58
N PRO A 80 -19.39 -11.17 12.77
CA PRO A 80 -18.61 -11.04 14.00
C PRO A 80 -17.90 -12.35 14.31
N ASP A 81 -16.60 -12.26 14.59
CA ASP A 81 -15.76 -13.40 14.94
C ASP A 81 -14.63 -12.92 15.88
N PRO A 82 -14.44 -13.53 17.06
CA PRO A 82 -13.39 -13.11 18.01
C PRO A 82 -11.97 -13.11 17.43
N ARG A 83 -11.71 -13.86 16.35
CA ARG A 83 -10.40 -13.85 15.68
C ARG A 83 -10.15 -12.54 14.94
N LYS A 84 -11.20 -11.82 14.49
CA LYS A 84 -11.08 -10.51 13.82
C LYS A 84 -10.54 -9.44 14.77
N GLU A 85 -10.84 -9.53 16.06
CA GLU A 85 -10.30 -8.66 17.12
C GLU A 85 -8.78 -8.78 17.28
N LYS A 86 -8.18 -9.85 16.76
CA LYS A 86 -6.74 -10.09 16.85
C LYS A 86 -5.97 -9.57 15.63
N ILE A 87 -6.65 -9.12 14.58
CA ILE A 87 -6.01 -8.65 13.34
C ILE A 87 -5.14 -7.43 13.64
N THR A 88 -3.87 -7.52 13.28
CA THR A 88 -2.88 -6.46 13.49
C THR A 88 -2.62 -5.64 12.23
N ILE A 89 -1.95 -4.50 12.40
CA ILE A 89 -1.41 -3.72 11.27
C ILE A 89 -0.48 -4.60 10.41
N GLU A 90 0.35 -5.43 11.05
CA GLU A 90 1.25 -6.37 10.35
C GLU A 90 0.47 -7.31 9.42
N ASP A 91 -0.69 -7.82 9.84
CA ASP A 91 -1.51 -8.72 9.01
C ASP A 91 -1.92 -8.10 7.68
N PHE A 92 -2.17 -6.79 7.64
CA PHE A 92 -2.43 -6.08 6.38
C PHE A 92 -1.16 -5.70 5.63
N LEU A 93 -0.09 -5.31 6.32
CA LEU A 93 1.20 -5.04 5.68
C LEU A 93 1.76 -6.25 4.95
N THR A 94 1.56 -7.45 5.51
CA THR A 94 2.07 -8.71 4.95
C THR A 94 1.06 -9.50 4.13
N MET A 95 -0.11 -8.91 3.84
CA MET A 95 -1.19 -9.57 3.07
C MET A 95 -1.55 -10.95 3.64
N SER A 96 -1.67 -11.03 4.97
CA SER A 96 -1.88 -12.30 5.67
C SER A 96 -3.01 -12.25 6.69
N SER A 97 -3.87 -11.23 6.61
CA SER A 97 -5.08 -11.19 7.41
C SER A 97 -5.93 -12.45 7.21
N ILE A 98 -6.69 -12.79 8.24
CA ILE A 98 -7.59 -13.95 8.20
C ILE A 98 -8.89 -13.66 7.43
N LEU A 99 -9.08 -12.45 6.91
CA LEU A 99 -10.30 -12.07 6.19
C LEU A 99 -10.40 -12.81 4.85
N GLU A 100 -11.63 -13.09 4.41
CA GLU A 100 -11.91 -13.67 3.10
C GLU A 100 -11.77 -12.60 2.01
N CYS A 101 -10.52 -12.36 1.61
CA CYS A 101 -10.11 -11.38 0.62
C CYS A 101 -8.97 -11.93 -0.22
N ASP A 102 -9.23 -12.14 -1.50
CA ASP A 102 -8.24 -12.58 -2.49
C ASP A 102 -8.52 -11.93 -3.86
N ASP A 103 -7.70 -10.97 -4.25
CA ASP A 103 -7.83 -10.29 -5.55
C ASP A 103 -7.47 -11.20 -6.72
N SER A 104 -6.83 -12.36 -6.47
CA SER A 104 -6.55 -13.35 -7.52
C SER A 104 -7.74 -14.29 -7.77
N ASN A 105 -8.74 -14.26 -6.90
CA ASN A 105 -9.93 -15.10 -6.99
C ASN A 105 -11.18 -14.24 -7.25
N SER A 106 -11.66 -14.26 -8.49
CA SER A 106 -12.86 -13.50 -8.89
C SER A 106 -14.14 -13.91 -8.17
N PHE A 107 -14.17 -15.02 -7.41
CA PHE A 107 -15.29 -15.42 -6.55
C PHE A 107 -15.15 -14.96 -5.09
N SER A 108 -13.98 -14.45 -4.67
CA SER A 108 -13.76 -13.98 -3.30
C SER A 108 -14.69 -12.83 -2.97
N ARG A 109 -15.32 -12.83 -1.79
CA ARG A 109 -16.17 -11.72 -1.36
C ARG A 109 -15.36 -10.44 -1.19
N GLY A 110 -14.10 -10.56 -0.77
CA GLY A 110 -13.18 -9.44 -0.59
C GLY A 110 -12.41 -9.02 -1.85
N HIS A 111 -12.66 -9.63 -3.02
CA HIS A 111 -12.03 -9.23 -4.28
C HIS A 111 -12.22 -7.73 -4.56
N GLU A 112 -11.15 -7.03 -4.94
CA GLU A 112 -11.15 -5.55 -5.08
C GLU A 112 -12.26 -5.00 -5.98
N GLU A 113 -12.59 -5.67 -7.09
CA GLU A 113 -13.67 -5.20 -7.98
C GLU A 113 -15.05 -5.20 -7.32
N ARG A 114 -15.27 -5.99 -6.25
CA ARG A 114 -16.50 -5.91 -5.44
C ARG A 114 -16.46 -4.72 -4.47
N MET A 115 -15.29 -4.39 -3.95
CA MET A 115 -15.09 -3.21 -3.10
C MET A 115 -15.38 -1.92 -3.86
N TYR A 116 -14.96 -1.83 -5.13
CA TYR A 116 -15.16 -0.63 -5.96
C TYR A 116 -16.64 -0.31 -6.27
N LEU A 117 -17.54 -1.27 -6.08
CA LEU A 117 -18.98 -1.10 -6.30
C LEU A 117 -19.72 -0.45 -5.11
N VAL A 118 -19.07 -0.32 -3.95
CA VAL A 118 -19.68 0.23 -2.73
C VAL A 118 -18.98 1.51 -2.27
N GLU A 119 -19.67 2.31 -1.46
CA GLU A 119 -19.17 3.61 -1.00
C GLU A 119 -18.10 3.47 0.09
N ASP A 120 -18.35 2.63 1.09
CA ASP A 120 -17.51 2.50 2.27
C ASP A 120 -16.56 1.29 2.17
N TRP A 121 -15.38 1.54 1.61
CA TRP A 121 -14.36 0.50 1.39
C TRP A 121 -13.74 -0.03 2.69
N VAL A 122 -13.71 0.80 3.74
CA VAL A 122 -13.25 0.36 5.06
C VAL A 122 -14.27 -0.59 5.66
N LYS A 123 -15.55 -0.20 5.69
CA LYS A 123 -16.62 -1.06 6.22
C LYS A 123 -16.75 -2.34 5.41
N PHE A 124 -16.65 -2.27 4.07
CA PHE A 124 -16.58 -3.44 3.20
C PHE A 124 -15.54 -4.45 3.70
N THR A 125 -14.30 -3.98 3.95
CA THR A 125 -13.20 -4.84 4.40
C THR A 125 -13.46 -5.39 5.80
N LEU A 126 -13.87 -4.53 6.75
CA LEU A 126 -14.13 -4.93 8.13
C LEU A 126 -15.32 -5.89 8.26
N ASP A 127 -16.25 -5.86 7.32
CA ASP A 127 -17.43 -6.73 7.26
C ASP A 127 -17.16 -8.11 6.65
N LEU A 128 -16.00 -8.31 6.02
CA LEU A 128 -15.64 -9.62 5.46
C LEU A 128 -15.66 -10.72 6.53
N PRO A 129 -16.12 -11.93 6.19
CA PRO A 129 -15.99 -13.07 7.09
C PRO A 129 -14.54 -13.52 7.19
N VAL A 130 -14.24 -14.36 8.18
CA VAL A 130 -12.96 -15.09 8.23
C VAL A 130 -12.93 -16.08 7.05
N ARG A 131 -11.80 -16.14 6.35
CA ARG A 131 -11.62 -17.04 5.21
C ARG A 131 -11.62 -18.50 5.62
N GLY A 132 -12.04 -19.35 4.69
CA GLY A 132 -11.93 -20.80 4.85
C GLY A 132 -10.50 -21.26 4.65
N PHE A 133 -10.11 -22.28 5.43
CA PHE A 133 -8.87 -23.03 5.24
C PHE A 133 -9.23 -24.49 4.98
N PRO A 134 -9.61 -24.84 3.74
CA PRO A 134 -9.86 -26.23 3.38
C PRO A 134 -8.57 -27.06 3.51
N ALA A 135 -8.68 -28.38 3.57
CA ALA A 135 -7.56 -29.28 3.86
C ALA A 135 -6.33 -29.13 2.93
N TRP A 136 -6.51 -28.57 1.73
CA TRP A 136 -5.45 -28.30 0.75
C TRP A 136 -4.84 -26.89 0.85
N THR A 137 -5.28 -26.06 1.81
CA THR A 137 -4.75 -24.71 2.06
C THR A 137 -4.17 -24.66 3.47
N PRO A 138 -2.86 -24.33 3.63
CA PRO A 138 -2.26 -24.27 4.94
C PRO A 138 -2.89 -23.17 5.80
N ARG A 139 -3.27 -23.52 7.02
CA ARG A 139 -3.70 -22.56 8.03
C ARG A 139 -2.50 -21.71 8.48
N PRO A 140 -2.72 -20.50 9.04
CA PRO A 140 -1.63 -19.68 9.54
C PRO A 140 -0.73 -20.44 10.52
N GLU A 141 -1.32 -21.19 11.47
CA GLU A 141 -0.61 -21.98 12.47
C GLU A 141 0.23 -23.14 11.90
N ASP A 142 -0.12 -23.64 10.72
CA ASP A 142 0.60 -24.71 10.03
C ASP A 142 1.72 -24.17 9.12
N SER A 143 1.83 -22.85 8.99
CA SER A 143 2.81 -22.18 8.14
C SER A 143 4.09 -21.84 8.92
N LYS A 144 5.23 -21.83 8.22
CA LYS A 144 6.55 -21.50 8.78
C LYS A 144 6.58 -20.18 9.57
N TYR A 145 5.75 -19.22 9.19
CA TYR A 145 5.74 -17.87 9.76
C TYR A 145 4.48 -17.56 10.56
N GLY A 146 3.64 -18.55 10.87
CA GLY A 146 2.37 -18.31 11.58
C GLY A 146 1.36 -17.50 10.77
N ARG A 147 1.57 -17.37 9.46
CA ARG A 147 0.86 -16.45 8.54
C ARG A 147 0.55 -17.17 7.23
N SER A 148 -0.62 -16.93 6.67
CA SER A 148 -0.98 -17.47 5.34
C SER A 148 -1.25 -16.30 4.41
N PHE A 149 -0.57 -16.23 3.28
CA PHE A 149 -0.68 -15.11 2.35
C PHE A 149 -2.00 -15.18 1.55
N SER A 150 -2.61 -14.03 1.30
CA SER A 150 -3.67 -13.83 0.32
C SER A 150 -3.67 -12.36 -0.09
N TYR A 151 -3.45 -12.08 -1.36
CA TYR A 151 -3.27 -10.71 -1.84
C TYR A 151 -4.59 -9.94 -1.74
N CYS A 152 -4.62 -8.89 -0.94
CA CYS A 152 -5.84 -8.16 -0.60
C CYS A 152 -5.62 -6.64 -0.66
N THR A 153 -6.08 -6.00 -1.73
CA THR A 153 -6.01 -4.54 -1.89
C THR A 153 -6.83 -3.82 -0.83
N ALA A 154 -7.97 -4.39 -0.44
CA ALA A 154 -8.87 -3.84 0.58
C ALA A 154 -8.16 -3.64 1.94
N GLY A 155 -7.28 -4.57 2.34
CA GLY A 155 -6.46 -4.43 3.55
C GLY A 155 -5.53 -3.21 3.51
N SER A 156 -4.93 -2.94 2.34
CA SER A 156 -4.11 -1.73 2.16
C SER A 156 -4.93 -0.44 2.20
N VAL A 157 -6.19 -0.46 1.77
CA VAL A 157 -7.12 0.68 1.91
C VAL A 157 -7.39 0.97 3.39
N VAL A 158 -7.63 -0.07 4.19
CA VAL A 158 -7.83 0.08 5.65
C VAL A 158 -6.60 0.71 6.32
N LEU A 159 -5.38 0.33 5.90
CA LEU A 159 -4.16 0.97 6.42
C LEU A 159 -4.11 2.48 6.16
N GLY A 160 -4.72 2.97 5.07
CA GLY A 160 -4.87 4.40 4.83
C GLY A 160 -5.66 5.09 5.93
N SER A 161 -6.83 4.54 6.29
CA SER A 161 -7.64 5.08 7.38
C SER A 161 -7.00 4.87 8.76
N VAL A 162 -6.18 3.83 8.96
CA VAL A 162 -5.36 3.70 10.18
C VAL A 162 -4.39 4.87 10.29
N ILE A 163 -3.68 5.23 9.21
CA ILE A 163 -2.79 6.40 9.19
C ILE A 163 -3.56 7.67 9.56
N GLU A 164 -4.71 7.92 8.94
CA GLU A 164 -5.49 9.14 9.22
C GLU A 164 -5.94 9.23 10.66
N ARG A 165 -6.36 8.10 11.24
CA ARG A 165 -6.84 8.05 12.62
C ARG A 165 -5.71 8.17 13.64
N ALA A 166 -4.59 7.50 13.41
CA ALA A 166 -3.41 7.57 14.26
C ALA A 166 -2.81 8.98 14.27
N THR A 167 -2.71 9.60 13.10
CA THR A 167 -2.00 10.87 12.91
C THR A 167 -2.90 12.10 13.00
N ARG A 168 -4.22 11.91 12.86
CA ARG A 168 -5.22 12.98 12.66
C ARG A 168 -4.92 13.86 11.45
N MET A 169 -4.25 13.30 10.44
CA MET A 169 -3.91 13.98 9.19
C MET A 169 -4.42 13.17 8.01
N PRO A 170 -4.95 13.80 6.95
CA PRO A 170 -5.22 13.10 5.69
C PRO A 170 -3.96 12.40 5.16
N VAL A 171 -4.12 11.23 4.53
CA VAL A 171 -2.96 10.41 4.07
C VAL A 171 -2.03 11.22 3.16
N GLN A 172 -2.59 11.99 2.23
CA GLN A 172 -1.81 12.80 1.29
C GLN A 172 -0.99 13.89 1.98
N ASP A 173 -1.52 14.48 3.06
CA ASP A 173 -0.83 15.52 3.82
C ASP A 173 0.28 14.93 4.69
N PHE A 174 0.01 13.76 5.29
CA PHE A 174 1.02 13.01 6.03
C PHE A 174 2.17 12.57 5.11
N ALA A 175 1.84 12.07 3.91
CA ALA A 175 2.81 11.70 2.90
C ALA A 175 3.64 12.89 2.41
N GLU A 176 3.01 14.04 2.13
CA GLU A 176 3.74 15.26 1.75
C GLU A 176 4.70 15.69 2.86
N LYS A 177 4.22 15.73 4.10
CA LYS A 177 5.00 16.23 5.23
C LYS A 177 6.22 15.36 5.56
N TYR A 178 6.05 14.04 5.58
CA TYR A 178 7.07 13.15 6.13
C TYR A 178 7.80 12.28 5.09
N LEU A 179 7.28 12.15 3.87
CA LEU A 179 7.90 11.35 2.81
C LEU A 179 8.24 12.21 1.58
N PHE A 180 7.25 12.71 0.86
CA PHE A 180 7.47 13.35 -0.44
C PHE A 180 8.23 14.68 -0.32
N GLY A 181 7.88 15.54 0.63
CA GLY A 181 8.56 16.80 0.90
C GLY A 181 10.06 16.60 1.17
N PRO A 182 10.46 15.75 2.13
CA PRO A 182 11.86 15.41 2.38
C PRO A 182 12.61 14.82 1.17
N LEU A 183 11.93 14.04 0.31
CA LEU A 183 12.51 13.52 -0.93
C LEU A 183 12.51 14.55 -2.08
N GLY A 184 11.97 15.75 -1.87
CA GLY A 184 11.80 16.76 -2.92
C GLY A 184 10.87 16.29 -4.05
N ILE A 185 9.87 15.47 -3.72
CA ILE A 185 8.79 15.04 -4.61
C ILE A 185 7.67 16.05 -4.43
N ARG A 186 7.30 16.78 -5.48
CA ARG A 186 6.36 17.92 -5.41
C ARG A 186 5.10 17.77 -6.27
N LYS A 187 5.16 16.90 -7.26
CA LYS A 187 4.06 16.66 -8.20
C LYS A 187 3.59 15.23 -8.01
N VAL A 188 2.46 15.06 -7.35
CA VAL A 188 1.81 13.78 -7.09
C VAL A 188 0.32 13.90 -7.40
N SER A 189 -0.34 12.80 -7.72
CA SER A 189 -1.79 12.76 -7.83
C SER A 189 -2.32 11.54 -7.12
N TRP A 190 -3.28 11.74 -6.23
CA TRP A 190 -3.99 10.67 -5.54
C TRP A 190 -5.38 10.49 -6.16
N GLN A 191 -5.78 9.25 -6.36
CA GLN A 191 -7.18 8.86 -6.40
C GLN A 191 -7.68 8.76 -4.95
N PHE A 192 -8.97 8.99 -4.75
CA PHE A 192 -9.60 8.95 -3.44
C PHE A 192 -10.70 7.90 -3.41
N THR A 193 -10.92 7.31 -2.24
CA THR A 193 -12.10 6.48 -1.97
C THR A 193 -13.36 7.36 -2.05
N PRO A 194 -14.56 6.78 -2.18
CA PRO A 194 -15.81 7.56 -2.21
C PRO A 194 -16.00 8.43 -0.95
N LEU A 195 -15.45 8.01 0.19
CA LEU A 195 -15.49 8.75 1.46
C LEU A 195 -14.31 9.72 1.67
N GLY A 196 -13.44 9.91 0.68
CA GLY A 196 -12.44 10.99 0.67
C GLY A 196 -11.06 10.65 1.22
N THR A 197 -10.80 9.42 1.68
CA THR A 197 -9.44 8.97 2.05
C THR A 197 -8.63 8.69 0.78
N ALA A 198 -7.33 8.99 0.76
CA ALA A 198 -6.48 8.63 -0.39
C ALA A 198 -6.47 7.11 -0.63
N MET A 199 -6.55 6.66 -1.89
CA MET A 199 -6.59 5.24 -2.25
C MET A 199 -5.20 4.60 -2.12
N THR A 200 -4.89 4.16 -0.91
CA THR A 200 -3.61 3.53 -0.52
C THR A 200 -3.37 2.14 -1.12
N GLY A 201 -4.38 1.55 -1.76
CA GLY A 201 -4.28 0.27 -2.46
C GLY A 201 -3.67 0.35 -3.86
N GLY A 202 -3.75 1.51 -4.52
CA GLY A 202 -3.30 1.62 -5.92
C GLY A 202 -3.49 2.98 -6.60
N GLY A 203 -3.89 4.01 -5.87
CA GLY A 203 -4.36 5.27 -6.43
C GLY A 203 -3.30 6.35 -6.62
N LEU A 204 -2.02 6.07 -6.40
CA LEU A 204 -0.97 7.08 -6.50
C LEU A 204 -0.37 7.12 -7.91
N ALA A 205 -0.29 8.34 -8.46
CA ALA A 205 0.49 8.63 -9.65
C ALA A 205 1.71 9.51 -9.31
N LEU A 206 2.88 9.08 -9.79
CA LEU A 206 4.18 9.74 -9.59
C LEU A 206 4.92 9.87 -10.92
N ARG A 207 5.85 10.81 -11.00
CA ARG A 207 6.87 10.78 -12.05
C ARG A 207 7.79 9.58 -11.82
N SER A 208 8.28 8.96 -12.89
CA SER A 208 9.19 7.81 -12.79
C SER A 208 10.49 8.15 -12.05
N ARG A 209 10.99 9.39 -12.20
CA ARG A 209 12.13 9.89 -11.41
C ARG A 209 11.83 9.99 -9.92
N ASP A 210 10.62 10.33 -9.52
CA ASP A 210 10.25 10.42 -8.10
C ASP A 210 10.09 9.03 -7.49
N LEU A 211 9.56 8.06 -8.24
CA LEU A 211 9.57 6.65 -7.83
C LEU A 211 11.01 6.10 -7.66
N LEU A 212 11.93 6.50 -8.54
CA LEU A 212 13.35 6.14 -8.43
C LEU A 212 14.00 6.69 -7.15
N LYS A 213 13.65 7.90 -6.70
CA LYS A 213 14.14 8.45 -5.41
C LYS A 213 13.73 7.58 -4.23
N ILE A 214 12.48 7.08 -4.24
CA ILE A 214 11.96 6.19 -3.19
C ILE A 214 12.72 4.87 -3.19
N GLY A 215 12.97 4.27 -4.36
CA GLY A 215 13.82 3.08 -4.48
C GLY A 215 15.25 3.32 -3.97
N GLN A 216 15.84 4.47 -4.29
CA GLN A 216 17.18 4.82 -3.80
C GLN A 216 17.22 5.07 -2.29
N MET A 217 16.17 5.65 -1.70
CA MET A 217 16.02 5.80 -0.25
C MET A 217 15.97 4.43 0.45
N TYR A 218 15.27 3.45 -0.13
CA TYR A 218 15.28 2.06 0.35
C TYR A 218 16.67 1.43 0.29
N LEU A 219 17.38 1.57 -0.84
CA LEU A 219 18.76 1.07 -0.97
C LEU A 219 19.70 1.70 0.07
N ASN A 220 19.41 2.94 0.47
CA ASN A 220 20.14 3.68 1.51
C ASN A 220 19.62 3.41 2.93
N LYS A 221 18.86 2.33 3.15
CA LYS A 221 18.34 1.92 4.47
C LYS A 221 17.56 3.04 5.18
N GLY A 222 16.66 3.69 4.43
CA GLY A 222 15.80 4.74 4.96
C GLY A 222 16.42 6.15 4.97
N LEU A 223 17.66 6.31 4.49
CA LEU A 223 18.34 7.61 4.43
C LEU A 223 18.17 8.31 3.08
N TRP A 224 17.93 9.62 3.13
CA TRP A 224 17.92 10.50 1.98
C TRP A 224 18.69 11.78 2.31
N ASN A 225 19.77 12.06 1.58
CA ASN A 225 20.63 13.24 1.79
C ASN A 225 21.05 13.48 3.26
N GLY A 226 21.39 12.40 3.97
CA GLY A 226 21.80 12.45 5.38
C GLY A 226 20.64 12.51 6.39
N GLN A 227 19.39 12.68 5.93
CA GLN A 227 18.20 12.65 6.76
C GLN A 227 17.60 11.23 6.80
N ARG A 228 17.27 10.74 7.99
CA ARG A 228 16.46 9.51 8.15
C ARG A 228 15.00 9.82 7.86
N ILE A 229 14.48 9.17 6.83
CA ILE A 229 13.07 9.24 6.41
C ILE A 229 12.25 8.21 7.16
N VAL A 230 12.74 6.96 7.17
CA VAL A 230 12.11 5.83 7.87
C VAL A 230 13.20 4.93 8.46
N SER A 231 12.90 4.27 9.58
CA SER A 231 13.75 3.25 10.19
C SER A 231 13.70 1.93 9.39
N THR A 232 14.64 1.04 9.69
CA THR A 232 14.79 -0.28 9.04
C THR A 232 14.90 -1.36 10.08
#